data_AF-A0A3A4PL26-F1
#
_entry.id   AF-A0A3A4PL26-F1
#
_cell.length_a   1.000
_cell.length_b   1.000
_cell.length_c   1.000
_cell.angle_alpha   90.00
_cell.angle_beta   90.00
_cell.angle_gamma   90.00
#
_symmetry.space_group_name_H-M   'P 1'
#
loop_
_entity.id
_entity.type
_entity.pdbx_description
1 polymer ?
#
loop_
_entity_poly.entity_id
_entity_poly.type
_entity_poly.pdbx_seq_one_letter_code
_entity_poly.pdbx_strand_id
1 'polypeptide(L)'
;MKTMHSAMIVALATASVALATDFTWTNGDGDRAWTNPLNWDYDGQSPAYPSNQYDTATIPCINPGCNGDDQEDYPIFDSSEITIGSLTINASTNFHELTFAANQTTPRKLIIASRDGLTLNNGHADILLQENSRLQLDGGGVIDLRGAIVFDNAGSTPPRFILGDGTTLTVRHAKQNDDVTFQGVEKGLITGEVAAQNDRAETLVLASGAYIRGSFDIDVILLNNGEVHTAPDDGDPGVINLVCHPKAGSGHWYVDGGVGTGQGQESTLLVATGLNGTGRIAIDRFGWFIVERPAAFVHDGVSGDTGNMSIREGGTLRVKADIAFDVHLWTTDCLFPV
;
A
#
# COMPACT_ATOMS: atom_id res chain seq x y z
N MET A 1 -70.25 13.52 -19.53
CA MET A 1 -68.94 13.40 -18.85
C MET A 1 -67.96 12.81 -19.86
N LYS A 2 -66.95 13.58 -20.29
CA LYS A 2 -65.88 13.13 -21.19
C LYS A 2 -64.70 12.67 -20.32
N THR A 3 -64.35 11.39 -20.37
CA THR A 3 -63.14 10.85 -19.73
C THR A 3 -61.93 11.13 -20.62
N MET A 4 -61.04 12.00 -20.16
CA MET A 4 -59.70 12.20 -20.73
C MET A 4 -58.83 11.00 -20.35
N HIS A 5 -58.31 10.29 -21.36
CA HIS A 5 -57.22 9.33 -21.17
C HIS A 5 -55.90 10.11 -21.29
N SER A 6 -55.20 10.28 -20.15
CA SER A 6 -53.79 10.69 -20.15
C SER A 6 -52.94 9.53 -20.65
N ALA A 7 -52.32 9.69 -21.81
CA ALA A 7 -51.24 8.83 -22.26
C ALA A 7 -49.97 9.20 -21.46
N MET A 8 -49.61 8.35 -20.50
CA MET A 8 -48.33 8.40 -19.81
C MET A 8 -47.26 7.88 -20.78
N ILE A 9 -46.46 8.78 -21.33
CA ILE A 9 -45.25 8.42 -22.09
C ILE A 9 -44.18 8.08 -21.06
N VAL A 10 -43.90 6.79 -20.90
CA VAL A 10 -42.72 6.31 -20.17
C VAL A 10 -41.53 6.49 -21.09
N ALA A 11 -40.73 7.53 -20.84
CA ALA A 11 -39.42 7.67 -21.46
C ALA A 11 -38.49 6.60 -20.85
N LEU A 12 -38.26 5.51 -21.58
CA LEU A 12 -37.13 4.63 -21.30
C LEU A 12 -35.85 5.39 -21.63
N ALA A 13 -35.19 5.95 -20.60
CA ALA A 13 -33.81 6.35 -20.71
C ALA A 13 -32.98 5.07 -20.92
N THR A 14 -32.52 4.84 -22.15
CA THR A 14 -31.45 3.87 -22.41
C THR A 14 -30.21 4.41 -21.71
N ALA A 15 -29.86 3.84 -20.56
CA ALA A 15 -28.55 4.01 -19.99
C ALA A 15 -27.55 3.50 -21.04
N SER A 16 -26.85 4.40 -21.71
CA SER A 16 -25.70 4.05 -22.53
C SER A 16 -24.68 3.46 -21.57
N VAL A 17 -24.51 2.14 -21.62
CA VAL A 17 -23.41 1.48 -20.93
C VAL A 17 -22.14 2.08 -21.53
N ALA A 18 -21.41 2.88 -20.75
CA ALA A 18 -20.09 3.34 -21.17
C ALA A 18 -19.26 2.09 -21.46
N LEU A 19 -18.78 1.97 -22.70
CA LEU A 19 -17.94 0.84 -23.09
C LEU A 19 -16.58 1.02 -22.42
N ALA A 20 -16.07 -0.06 -21.83
CA ALA A 20 -14.69 -0.11 -21.38
C ALA A 20 -13.77 0.22 -22.56
N THR A 21 -12.84 1.13 -22.35
CA THR A 21 -11.86 1.54 -23.34
C THR A 21 -10.47 1.26 -22.80
N ASP A 22 -9.61 0.65 -23.62
CA ASP A 22 -8.27 0.28 -23.23
C ASP A 22 -7.30 1.37 -23.67
N PHE A 23 -6.62 1.99 -22.71
CA PHE A 23 -5.64 3.04 -22.95
C PHE A 23 -4.23 2.51 -22.70
N THR A 24 -3.32 2.76 -23.63
CA THR A 24 -1.89 2.45 -23.48
C THR A 24 -1.08 3.72 -23.48
N TRP A 25 -0.25 3.91 -22.45
CA TRP A 25 0.65 5.05 -22.37
C TRP A 25 1.72 4.98 -23.45
N THR A 26 1.93 6.07 -24.19
CA THR A 26 2.87 6.16 -25.31
C THR A 26 4.00 7.16 -25.11
N ASN A 27 3.95 7.98 -24.06
CA ASN A 27 4.86 9.11 -23.86
C ASN A 27 4.86 10.07 -25.06
N GLY A 28 3.84 10.93 -25.13
CA GLY A 28 3.67 11.90 -26.20
C GLY A 28 4.66 13.08 -26.11
N ASP A 29 4.16 14.29 -26.30
CA ASP A 29 4.92 15.48 -26.71
C ASP A 29 5.86 16.10 -25.63
N GLY A 30 6.33 15.32 -24.66
CA GLY A 30 7.21 15.74 -23.55
C GLY A 30 6.48 16.32 -22.33
N ASP A 31 5.15 16.50 -22.41
CA ASP A 31 4.29 16.74 -21.25
C ASP A 31 3.83 15.40 -20.69
N ARG A 32 4.18 15.09 -19.43
CA ARG A 32 3.94 13.78 -18.79
C ARG A 32 2.61 13.69 -18.06
N ALA A 33 1.75 14.71 -18.12
CA ALA A 33 0.48 14.71 -17.42
C ALA A 33 -0.40 13.52 -17.83
N TRP A 34 -0.95 12.81 -16.84
CA TRP A 34 -1.94 11.75 -17.05
C TRP A 34 -3.14 12.27 -17.83
N THR A 35 -3.56 13.51 -17.54
CA THR A 35 -4.73 14.14 -18.18
C THR A 35 -4.46 14.65 -19.59
N ASN A 36 -3.22 14.57 -20.11
CA ASN A 36 -2.93 14.95 -21.48
C ASN A 36 -3.32 13.78 -22.43
N PRO A 37 -4.37 13.96 -23.26
CA PRO A 37 -4.88 12.89 -24.13
C PRO A 37 -3.89 12.44 -25.22
N LEU A 38 -2.85 13.23 -25.51
CA LEU A 38 -1.87 12.90 -26.55
C LEU A 38 -0.88 11.81 -26.10
N ASN A 39 -0.82 11.53 -24.79
CA ASN A 39 0.06 10.50 -24.23
C ASN A 39 -0.58 9.11 -24.17
N TRP A 40 -1.81 8.96 -24.67
CA TRP A 40 -2.56 7.72 -24.60
C TRP A 40 -2.97 7.27 -26.00
N ASP A 41 -2.49 6.10 -26.39
CA ASP A 41 -3.01 5.39 -27.55
C ASP A 41 -4.23 4.57 -27.15
N TYR A 42 -5.28 4.68 -27.97
CA TYR A 42 -6.54 3.97 -27.80
C TYR A 42 -7.32 4.00 -29.13
N ASP A 43 -8.26 3.08 -29.31
CA ASP A 43 -8.95 2.80 -30.57
C ASP A 43 -10.15 3.73 -30.89
N GLY A 44 -10.31 4.82 -30.12
CA GLY A 44 -11.39 5.78 -30.34
C GLY A 44 -11.09 6.87 -31.37
N GLN A 45 -12.11 7.69 -31.65
CA GLN A 45 -12.07 8.68 -32.74
C GLN A 45 -11.60 10.08 -32.31
N SER A 46 -11.30 10.35 -31.03
CA SER A 46 -11.03 11.71 -30.54
C SER A 46 -10.18 11.72 -29.26
N PRO A 47 -8.95 12.27 -29.29
CA PRO A 47 -7.97 12.15 -28.21
C PRO A 47 -8.59 12.16 -26.80
N ALA A 48 -8.37 11.10 -26.04
CA ALA A 48 -8.92 10.91 -24.70
C ALA A 48 -7.85 10.32 -23.76
N TYR A 49 -8.13 10.31 -22.46
CA TYR A 49 -7.31 9.68 -21.44
C TYR A 49 -8.20 8.82 -20.53
N PRO A 50 -7.63 7.80 -19.86
CA PRO A 50 -8.37 6.92 -18.96
C PRO A 50 -8.92 7.73 -17.79
N SER A 51 -10.25 7.78 -17.68
CA SER A 51 -10.96 8.69 -16.76
C SER A 51 -12.29 8.17 -16.24
N ASN A 52 -12.78 7.04 -16.77
CA ASN A 52 -14.02 6.41 -16.31
C ASN A 52 -13.76 5.04 -15.68
N GLN A 53 -14.64 4.62 -14.77
CA GLN A 53 -14.52 3.39 -13.97
C GLN A 53 -14.48 2.07 -14.76
N TYR A 54 -14.70 2.11 -16.08
CA TYR A 54 -14.60 0.94 -16.96
C TYR A 54 -13.33 0.97 -17.81
N ASP A 55 -12.63 2.10 -17.87
CA ASP A 55 -11.38 2.23 -18.62
C ASP A 55 -10.29 1.37 -18.01
N THR A 56 -9.44 0.81 -18.86
CA THR A 56 -8.20 0.20 -18.43
C THR A 56 -7.03 1.09 -18.85
N ALA A 57 -6.01 1.17 -18.01
CA ALA A 57 -4.78 1.88 -18.30
C ALA A 57 -3.59 0.92 -18.24
N THR A 58 -2.81 0.87 -19.31
CA THR A 58 -1.55 0.11 -19.36
C THR A 58 -0.38 1.07 -19.52
N ILE A 59 0.58 1.00 -18.59
CA ILE A 59 1.88 1.68 -18.69
C ILE A 59 2.91 0.62 -19.11
N PRO A 60 3.30 0.55 -20.40
CA PRO A 60 4.27 -0.44 -20.87
C PRO A 60 5.71 0.00 -20.57
N CYS A 61 6.67 -0.89 -20.75
CA CYS A 61 8.06 -0.48 -20.89
C CYS A 61 8.21 0.33 -22.19
N ILE A 62 8.71 1.56 -22.09
CA ILE A 62 8.92 2.45 -23.24
C ILE A 62 10.39 2.35 -23.66
N ASN A 63 10.62 2.00 -24.94
CA ASN A 63 11.96 1.75 -25.47
C ASN A 63 12.56 3.04 -26.07
N PRO A 64 13.89 3.29 -25.96
CA PRO A 64 14.94 2.31 -25.65
C PRO A 64 15.12 1.99 -24.15
N GLY A 65 14.31 2.59 -23.27
CA GLY A 65 14.43 2.61 -21.81
C GLY A 65 14.30 1.29 -21.05
N CYS A 66 14.10 0.13 -21.69
CA CYS A 66 14.24 -1.15 -20.99
C CYS A 66 15.72 -1.51 -20.67
N ASN A 67 16.68 -0.64 -21.03
CA ASN A 67 18.11 -0.73 -20.71
C ASN A 67 18.80 0.65 -20.49
N GLY A 68 18.05 1.74 -20.22
CA GLY A 68 18.62 3.12 -20.22
C GLY A 68 18.09 4.00 -19.08
N ASP A 69 18.93 4.96 -18.67
CA ASP A 69 18.77 5.86 -17.50
C ASP A 69 17.75 7.02 -17.69
N ASP A 70 16.93 7.00 -18.75
CA ASP A 70 16.09 8.15 -19.12
C ASP A 70 14.77 8.18 -18.33
N GLN A 71 14.74 8.99 -17.26
CA GLN A 71 13.64 9.15 -16.28
C GLN A 71 12.39 9.89 -16.80
N GLU A 72 12.41 10.41 -18.02
CA GLU A 72 11.48 11.47 -18.46
C GLU A 72 10.17 10.96 -19.07
N ASP A 73 10.00 9.64 -19.24
CA ASP A 73 8.97 9.12 -20.16
C ASP A 73 7.70 8.55 -19.50
N TYR A 74 7.64 8.50 -18.16
CA TYR A 74 6.53 7.88 -17.44
C TYR A 74 5.49 8.89 -16.90
N PRO A 75 4.21 8.51 -16.75
CA PRO A 75 3.14 9.44 -16.40
C PRO A 75 3.30 10.10 -15.02
N ILE A 76 2.88 11.36 -14.96
CA ILE A 76 2.63 12.11 -13.74
C ILE A 76 1.11 12.21 -13.54
N PHE A 77 0.60 11.60 -12.48
CA PHE A 77 -0.80 11.70 -12.11
C PHE A 77 -1.12 13.08 -11.52
N ASP A 78 -1.80 13.90 -12.31
CA ASP A 78 -2.02 15.33 -12.07
C ASP A 78 -3.49 15.69 -11.79
N SER A 79 -4.42 14.74 -11.83
CA SER A 79 -5.84 14.97 -11.58
C SER A 79 -6.19 15.04 -10.10
N SER A 80 -7.22 15.82 -9.73
CA SER A 80 -7.76 15.80 -8.37
C SER A 80 -8.41 14.46 -8.04
N GLU A 81 -9.16 13.89 -8.97
CA GLU A 81 -9.82 12.60 -8.81
C GLU A 81 -10.10 11.97 -10.16
N ILE A 82 -9.68 10.71 -10.33
CA ILE A 82 -10.03 9.86 -11.46
C ILE A 82 -10.36 8.46 -10.92
N THR A 83 -11.42 7.85 -11.45
CA THR A 83 -11.72 6.44 -11.23
C THR A 83 -11.53 5.69 -12.55
N ILE A 84 -10.76 4.61 -12.53
CA ILE A 84 -10.58 3.69 -13.66
C ILE A 84 -10.93 2.26 -13.25
N GLY A 85 -11.19 1.41 -14.23
CA GLY A 85 -11.43 -0.01 -14.02
C GLY A 85 -10.17 -0.70 -13.51
N SER A 86 -9.05 -0.58 -14.22
CA SER A 86 -7.80 -1.26 -13.86
C SER A 86 -6.54 -0.50 -14.32
N LEU A 87 -5.46 -0.66 -13.58
CA LEU A 87 -4.12 -0.20 -13.90
C LEU A 87 -3.15 -1.39 -14.00
N THR A 88 -2.50 -1.52 -15.15
CA THR A 88 -1.40 -2.47 -15.35
C THR A 88 -0.11 -1.71 -15.63
N ILE A 89 0.94 -1.97 -14.84
CA ILE A 89 2.29 -1.47 -15.12
C ILE A 89 3.16 -2.65 -15.54
N ASN A 90 3.60 -2.58 -16.80
CA ASN A 90 4.48 -3.52 -17.47
C ASN A 90 5.81 -2.85 -17.84
N ALA A 91 6.22 -1.83 -17.09
CA ALA A 91 7.53 -1.21 -17.18
C ALA A 91 8.53 -1.96 -16.30
N SER A 92 9.83 -1.95 -16.62
CA SER A 92 10.85 -2.72 -15.90
C SER A 92 12.11 -1.89 -15.70
N THR A 93 11.95 -0.72 -15.11
CA THR A 93 13.04 0.24 -14.91
C THR A 93 13.38 0.38 -13.43
N ASN A 94 14.54 0.93 -13.09
CA ASN A 94 14.86 1.27 -11.69
C ASN A 94 14.27 2.63 -11.29
N PHE A 95 13.09 2.99 -11.80
CA PHE A 95 12.47 4.31 -11.65
C PHE A 95 10.98 4.18 -11.34
N HIS A 96 10.37 5.25 -10.84
CA HIS A 96 8.93 5.29 -10.61
C HIS A 96 8.14 5.45 -11.92
N GLU A 97 7.43 4.41 -12.35
CA GLU A 97 6.68 4.43 -13.61
C GLU A 97 5.27 4.99 -13.49
N LEU A 98 4.84 5.32 -12.28
CA LEU A 98 3.75 6.25 -12.03
C LEU A 98 4.10 7.15 -10.85
N THR A 99 4.17 8.45 -11.07
CA THR A 99 4.38 9.43 -9.99
C THR A 99 3.14 10.28 -9.78
N PHE A 100 2.64 10.36 -8.56
CA PHE A 100 1.58 11.31 -8.23
C PHE A 100 2.19 12.68 -8.01
N ALA A 101 1.71 13.69 -8.71
CA ALA A 101 2.21 15.06 -8.54
C ALA A 101 1.98 15.53 -7.08
N ALA A 102 3.04 15.99 -6.42
CA ALA A 102 2.94 16.62 -5.10
C ALA A 102 1.92 17.78 -5.11
N ASN A 103 0.93 17.78 -4.21
CA ASN A 103 -0.06 18.85 -4.11
C ASN A 103 -0.56 19.08 -2.68
N GLN A 104 -0.19 20.22 -2.09
CA GLN A 104 -0.54 20.57 -0.72
C GLN A 104 -2.03 20.93 -0.50
N THR A 105 -2.77 21.25 -1.57
CA THR A 105 -4.11 21.84 -1.43
C THR A 105 -5.22 20.87 -1.77
N THR A 106 -5.09 20.15 -2.89
CA THR A 106 -6.11 19.23 -3.39
C THR A 106 -5.46 17.86 -3.54
N PRO A 107 -6.01 16.81 -2.90
CA PRO A 107 -5.43 15.48 -3.03
C PRO A 107 -5.44 15.05 -4.49
N ARG A 108 -4.42 14.30 -4.89
CA ARG A 108 -4.38 13.61 -6.18
C ARG A 108 -4.89 12.19 -5.97
N LYS A 109 -6.13 11.92 -6.35
CA LYS A 109 -6.80 10.64 -6.07
C LYS A 109 -6.96 9.80 -7.34
N LEU A 110 -6.29 8.65 -7.39
CA LEU A 110 -6.57 7.60 -8.38
C LEU A 110 -7.31 6.47 -7.69
N ILE A 111 -8.48 6.11 -8.22
CA ILE A 111 -9.33 5.03 -7.73
C ILE A 111 -9.34 3.91 -8.77
N ILE A 112 -9.02 2.70 -8.33
CA ILE A 112 -9.10 1.48 -9.15
C ILE A 112 -10.34 0.70 -8.71
N ALA A 113 -11.35 0.67 -9.57
CA ALA A 113 -12.68 0.16 -9.25
C ALA A 113 -12.79 -1.37 -9.37
N SER A 114 -12.05 -1.98 -10.28
CA SER A 114 -12.17 -3.43 -10.52
C SER A 114 -11.49 -4.23 -9.44
N ARG A 115 -12.10 -5.37 -9.11
CA ARG A 115 -11.45 -6.42 -8.34
C ARG A 115 -10.19 -6.88 -9.06
N ASP A 116 -9.10 -7.10 -8.32
CA ASP A 116 -7.80 -7.49 -8.87
C ASP A 116 -7.23 -6.44 -9.87
N GLY A 117 -7.74 -5.21 -9.84
CA GLY A 117 -7.54 -4.21 -10.90
C GLY A 117 -6.19 -3.52 -10.90
N LEU A 118 -5.29 -3.81 -9.96
CA LEU A 118 -3.92 -3.28 -9.96
C LEU A 118 -2.93 -4.43 -10.16
N THR A 119 -2.03 -4.27 -11.12
CA THR A 119 -0.96 -5.26 -11.38
C THR A 119 0.36 -4.56 -11.72
N LEU A 120 1.43 -4.96 -11.04
CA LEU A 120 2.81 -4.57 -11.36
C LEU A 120 3.56 -5.85 -11.80
N ASN A 121 3.82 -5.99 -13.09
CA ASN A 121 4.21 -7.29 -13.68
C ASN A 121 5.72 -7.56 -13.77
N ASN A 122 6.55 -6.52 -13.60
CA ASN A 122 8.00 -6.63 -13.71
C ASN A 122 8.66 -6.16 -12.42
N GLY A 123 9.72 -6.87 -12.01
CA GLY A 123 10.41 -6.80 -10.70
C GLY A 123 10.77 -5.43 -10.14
N HIS A 124 10.76 -4.36 -10.92
CA HIS A 124 11.24 -3.05 -10.46
C HIS A 124 10.22 -1.93 -10.70
N ALA A 125 8.96 -2.29 -10.94
CA ALA A 125 7.94 -1.30 -11.23
C ALA A 125 7.46 -0.59 -9.95
N ASP A 126 7.62 0.72 -9.88
CA ASP A 126 7.29 1.52 -8.70
C ASP A 126 6.18 2.54 -8.96
N ILE A 127 5.24 2.63 -8.02
CA ILE A 127 4.30 3.75 -7.92
C ILE A 127 4.77 4.68 -6.81
N LEU A 128 5.12 5.92 -7.15
CA LEU A 128 5.49 6.96 -6.19
C LEU A 128 4.27 7.79 -5.78
N LEU A 129 3.90 7.68 -4.51
CA LEU A 129 2.90 8.50 -3.85
C LEU A 129 3.58 9.66 -3.12
N GLN A 130 3.41 10.88 -3.62
CA GLN A 130 3.93 12.11 -3.02
C GLN A 130 2.92 12.78 -2.07
N GLU A 131 3.30 13.86 -1.39
CA GLU A 131 2.45 14.63 -0.45
C GLU A 131 0.97 14.72 -0.90
N ASN A 132 0.06 14.31 0.01
CA ASN A 132 -1.40 14.35 -0.15
C ASN A 132 -1.96 13.55 -1.35
N SER A 133 -1.17 12.67 -1.96
CA SER A 133 -1.66 11.71 -2.97
C SER A 133 -2.43 10.55 -2.35
N ARG A 134 -3.31 9.94 -3.15
CA ARG A 134 -4.19 8.84 -2.73
C ARG A 134 -4.31 7.82 -3.86
N LEU A 135 -3.85 6.61 -3.61
CA LEU A 135 -4.16 5.44 -4.42
C LEU A 135 -5.21 4.61 -3.68
N GLN A 136 -6.38 4.41 -4.28
CA GLN A 136 -7.51 3.70 -3.68
C GLN A 136 -7.87 2.47 -4.50
N LEU A 137 -8.05 1.31 -3.85
CA LEU A 137 -8.48 0.06 -4.48
C LEU A 137 -9.86 -0.35 -3.95
N ASP A 138 -10.92 -0.09 -4.74
CA ASP A 138 -12.31 -0.35 -4.35
C ASP A 138 -12.76 -1.78 -4.63
N GLY A 139 -12.12 -2.44 -5.60
CA GLY A 139 -12.46 -3.82 -5.94
C GLY A 139 -11.90 -4.86 -4.97
N GLY A 140 -10.88 -4.51 -4.18
CA GLY A 140 -10.08 -5.45 -3.39
C GLY A 140 -9.51 -6.59 -4.25
N GLY A 141 -9.52 -7.81 -3.70
CA GLY A 141 -9.12 -9.03 -4.38
C GLY A 141 -7.69 -9.44 -4.09
N VAL A 142 -6.96 -9.86 -5.11
CA VAL A 142 -5.55 -10.22 -5.06
C VAL A 142 -4.81 -9.32 -6.04
N ILE A 143 -3.78 -8.63 -5.56
CA ILE A 143 -2.86 -7.88 -6.40
C ILE A 143 -1.48 -8.54 -6.32
N ASP A 144 -0.89 -8.74 -7.49
CA ASP A 144 0.50 -9.16 -7.62
C ASP A 144 1.35 -7.91 -7.81
N LEU A 145 2.12 -7.58 -6.77
CA LEU A 145 3.08 -6.48 -6.80
C LEU A 145 4.49 -7.06 -6.95
N ARG A 146 5.02 -6.97 -8.16
CA ARG A 146 6.43 -7.28 -8.46
C ARG A 146 7.28 -6.01 -8.42
N GLY A 147 7.00 -5.12 -7.50
CA GLY A 147 7.66 -3.83 -7.33
C GLY A 147 6.98 -3.08 -6.18
N ALA A 148 7.29 -1.80 -5.98
CA ALA A 148 6.90 -1.10 -4.76
C ALA A 148 5.79 -0.06 -4.98
N ILE A 149 4.97 0.12 -3.94
CA ILE A 149 4.26 1.37 -3.72
C ILE A 149 5.09 2.18 -2.72
N VAL A 150 5.69 3.26 -3.20
CA VAL A 150 6.63 4.10 -2.46
C VAL A 150 5.90 5.34 -1.94
N PHE A 151 6.07 5.65 -0.66
CA PHE A 151 5.47 6.79 0.03
C PHE A 151 6.57 7.80 0.37
N ASP A 152 6.53 8.93 -0.30
CA ASP A 152 7.44 10.06 -0.09
C ASP A 152 6.64 11.27 0.39
N ASN A 153 6.86 11.67 1.64
CA ASN A 153 6.07 12.68 2.31
C ASN A 153 6.87 13.93 2.67
N ALA A 154 7.55 14.54 1.72
CA ALA A 154 8.29 15.80 1.93
C ALA A 154 7.46 17.00 2.48
N GLY A 155 6.15 16.83 2.74
CA GLY A 155 5.31 17.86 3.36
C GLY A 155 4.41 17.37 4.50
N SER A 156 3.28 18.05 4.68
CA SER A 156 2.52 18.02 5.94
C SER A 156 1.45 16.93 6.01
N THR A 157 0.98 16.46 4.85
CA THR A 157 -0.12 15.50 4.75
C THR A 157 0.39 14.20 4.11
N PRO A 158 0.42 13.09 4.87
CA PRO A 158 1.00 11.85 4.38
C PRO A 158 0.24 11.31 3.15
N PRO A 159 0.95 10.79 2.14
CA PRO A 159 0.36 10.00 1.06
C PRO A 159 -0.38 8.80 1.61
N ARG A 160 -1.42 8.36 0.89
CA ARG A 160 -2.35 7.33 1.37
C ARG A 160 -2.54 6.21 0.36
N PHE A 161 -2.53 5.00 0.88
CA PHE A 161 -3.06 3.82 0.21
C PHE A 161 -4.36 3.42 0.91
N ILE A 162 -5.45 3.39 0.14
CA ILE A 162 -6.81 3.28 0.67
C ILE A 162 -7.45 1.99 0.16
N LEU A 163 -7.93 1.16 1.08
CA LEU A 163 -8.79 0.02 0.76
C LEU A 163 -10.24 0.52 0.72
N GLY A 164 -11.01 0.18 -0.32
CA GLY A 164 -12.42 0.54 -0.39
C GLY A 164 -13.27 -0.18 0.67
N ASP A 165 -14.45 0.37 0.97
CA ASP A 165 -15.35 -0.12 2.02
C ASP A 165 -15.58 -1.64 1.95
N GLY A 166 -15.30 -2.31 3.08
CA GLY A 166 -15.54 -3.74 3.23
C GLY A 166 -14.72 -4.66 2.35
N THR A 167 -13.68 -4.12 1.69
CA THR A 167 -12.83 -4.91 0.81
C THR A 167 -11.82 -5.73 1.59
N THR A 168 -11.46 -6.87 1.01
CA THR A 168 -10.26 -7.61 1.39
C THR A 168 -9.29 -7.54 0.24
N LEU A 169 -8.10 -7.02 0.50
CA LEU A 169 -7.00 -6.94 -0.45
C LEU A 169 -5.89 -7.89 -0.01
N THR A 170 -5.56 -8.86 -0.84
CA THR A 170 -4.39 -9.71 -0.66
C THR A 170 -3.27 -9.21 -1.54
N VAL A 171 -2.13 -8.88 -0.94
CA VAL A 171 -0.95 -8.46 -1.67
C VAL A 171 0.03 -9.60 -1.71
N ARG A 172 0.40 -10.01 -2.92
CA ARG A 172 1.36 -11.06 -3.19
C ARG A 172 2.60 -10.47 -3.85
N HIS A 173 3.72 -11.09 -3.53
CA HIS A 173 4.98 -10.85 -4.21
C HIS A 173 5.33 -12.10 -5.03
N ALA A 174 5.73 -11.91 -6.29
CA ALA A 174 6.04 -13.03 -7.17
C ALA A 174 7.56 -13.19 -7.33
N LYS A 175 8.13 -14.04 -6.45
CA LYS A 175 9.50 -14.63 -6.43
C LYS A 175 10.66 -13.80 -5.85
N GLN A 176 11.10 -14.28 -4.67
CA GLN A 176 12.46 -14.49 -4.14
C GLN A 176 13.58 -13.44 -4.18
N ASN A 177 13.50 -12.35 -4.94
CA ASN A 177 14.55 -11.35 -4.96
C ASN A 177 13.98 -9.98 -4.58
N ASP A 178 14.21 -9.60 -3.32
CA ASP A 178 14.37 -8.25 -2.74
C ASP A 178 13.36 -7.11 -2.99
N ASP A 179 12.33 -7.24 -3.84
CA ASP A 179 11.48 -6.07 -4.11
C ASP A 179 10.42 -5.84 -3.02
N VAL A 180 10.48 -4.64 -2.42
CA VAL A 180 9.59 -4.16 -1.37
C VAL A 180 8.18 -3.98 -1.92
N THR A 181 7.15 -4.34 -1.16
CA THR A 181 5.75 -4.20 -1.59
C THR A 181 5.17 -2.82 -1.24
N PHE A 182 5.41 -2.36 -0.01
CA PHE A 182 5.12 -1.01 0.44
C PHE A 182 6.35 -0.42 1.11
N GLN A 183 6.84 0.72 0.62
CA GLN A 183 8.03 1.38 1.14
C GLN A 183 7.72 2.80 1.62
N GLY A 184 7.82 3.03 2.92
CA GLY A 184 7.64 4.33 3.55
C GLY A 184 8.99 4.98 3.82
N VAL A 185 9.57 5.62 2.80
CA VAL A 185 10.80 6.42 2.94
C VAL A 185 10.57 7.50 3.99
N GLU A 186 9.38 8.10 3.94
CA GLU A 186 8.85 8.93 5.00
C GLU A 186 7.50 8.39 5.47
N LYS A 187 6.74 9.18 6.22
CA LYS A 187 5.46 8.75 6.80
C LYS A 187 4.39 8.53 5.73
N GLY A 188 3.98 7.28 5.52
CA GLY A 188 2.78 6.89 4.76
C GLY A 188 1.58 6.52 5.65
N LEU A 189 0.39 6.43 5.04
CA LEU A 189 -0.83 5.93 5.68
C LEU A 189 -1.46 4.81 4.84
N ILE A 190 -1.64 3.64 5.45
CA ILE A 190 -2.44 2.53 4.90
C ILE A 190 -3.75 2.49 5.69
N THR A 191 -4.88 2.75 5.05
CA THR A 191 -6.17 2.96 5.73
C THR A 191 -7.35 2.43 4.91
N GLY A 192 -8.50 2.26 5.55
CA GLY A 192 -9.78 2.03 4.87
C GLY A 192 -10.40 3.34 4.37
N GLU A 193 -11.50 3.24 3.63
CA GLU A 193 -12.38 4.38 3.45
C GLU A 193 -12.97 4.78 4.81
N VAL A 194 -13.25 6.06 5.04
CA VAL A 194 -13.65 6.56 6.38
C VAL A 194 -14.90 5.82 6.84
N ALA A 195 -14.73 4.87 7.76
CA ALA A 195 -15.78 3.97 8.21
C ALA A 195 -16.93 4.74 8.85
N ALA A 196 -18.10 4.72 8.21
CA ALA A 196 -19.35 4.94 8.88
C ALA A 196 -19.55 3.84 9.94
N GLN A 197 -20.40 4.11 10.94
CA GLN A 197 -20.58 3.26 12.13
C GLN A 197 -21.02 1.80 11.83
N ASN A 198 -21.40 1.48 10.59
CA ASN A 198 -21.85 0.16 10.14
C ASN A 198 -21.01 -0.43 8.99
N ASP A 199 -19.89 0.20 8.66
CA ASP A 199 -19.07 -0.23 7.53
C ASP A 199 -18.32 -1.51 7.88
N ARG A 200 -18.06 -2.31 6.85
CA ARG A 200 -17.33 -3.56 7.03
C ARG A 200 -15.86 -3.21 7.13
N ALA A 201 -15.18 -3.79 8.12
CA ALA A 201 -13.76 -3.51 8.29
C ALA A 201 -12.93 -3.98 7.08
N GLU A 202 -12.13 -3.07 6.54
CA GLU A 202 -11.21 -3.30 5.44
C GLU A 202 -10.05 -4.17 5.92
N THR A 203 -9.68 -5.15 5.10
CA THR A 203 -8.65 -6.13 5.45
C THR A 203 -7.54 -6.13 4.42
N LEU A 204 -6.32 -5.82 4.88
CA LEU A 204 -5.09 -6.04 4.14
C LEU A 204 -4.49 -7.39 4.55
N VAL A 205 -4.30 -8.28 3.58
CA VAL A 205 -3.59 -9.55 3.76
C VAL A 205 -2.23 -9.42 3.07
N LEU A 206 -1.17 -9.40 3.87
CA LEU A 206 0.20 -9.44 3.36
C LEU A 206 0.58 -10.92 3.20
N ALA A 207 0.70 -11.40 1.96
CA ALA A 207 1.05 -12.80 1.72
C ALA A 207 2.53 -13.08 2.04
N SER A 208 2.88 -14.36 2.11
CA SER A 208 4.27 -14.79 2.25
C SER A 208 5.12 -14.24 1.09
N GLY A 209 6.25 -13.64 1.43
CA GLY A 209 7.17 -12.98 0.50
C GLY A 209 6.82 -11.52 0.18
N ALA A 210 5.73 -10.96 0.72
CA ALA A 210 5.43 -9.53 0.59
C ALA A 210 5.98 -8.73 1.79
N TYR A 211 6.36 -7.47 1.56
CA TYR A 211 7.12 -6.65 2.52
C TYR A 211 6.47 -5.29 2.76
N ILE A 212 6.32 -4.90 4.04
CA ILE A 212 6.10 -3.50 4.42
C ILE A 212 7.40 -3.00 5.06
N ARG A 213 8.00 -1.92 4.55
CA ARG A 213 9.25 -1.37 5.06
C ARG A 213 9.20 0.13 5.27
N GLY A 214 9.68 0.62 6.41
CA GLY A 214 9.78 2.05 6.68
C GLY A 214 8.67 2.59 7.57
N SER A 215 8.25 3.83 7.34
CA SER A 215 7.39 4.57 8.26
C SER A 215 5.92 4.60 7.85
N PHE A 216 5.03 4.04 8.68
CA PHE A 216 3.61 3.93 8.38
C PHE A 216 2.70 4.12 9.60
N ASP A 217 1.56 4.77 9.38
CA ASP A 217 0.36 4.50 10.16
C ASP A 217 -0.48 3.43 9.44
N ILE A 218 -0.85 2.35 10.13
CA ILE A 218 -1.64 1.24 9.57
C ILE A 218 -2.98 1.15 10.30
N ASP A 219 -4.02 1.60 9.59
CA ASP A 219 -5.40 1.78 10.06
C ASP A 219 -6.38 0.89 9.29
N VAL A 220 -6.05 -0.40 9.18
CA VAL A 220 -6.89 -1.47 8.61
C VAL A 220 -6.73 -2.75 9.43
N ILE A 221 -7.61 -3.73 9.25
CA ILE A 221 -7.29 -5.10 9.69
C ILE A 221 -6.08 -5.55 8.87
N LEU A 222 -5.01 -5.99 9.54
CA LEU A 222 -3.82 -6.52 8.86
C LEU A 222 -3.65 -7.99 9.23
N LEU A 223 -3.69 -8.86 8.23
CA LEU A 223 -3.25 -10.25 8.31
C LEU A 223 -1.83 -10.32 7.73
N ASN A 224 -0.83 -10.18 8.58
CA ASN A 224 0.57 -10.27 8.22
C ASN A 224 1.02 -11.74 8.14
N ASN A 225 1.23 -12.26 6.92
CA ASN A 225 1.92 -13.53 6.66
C ASN A 225 3.25 -13.30 5.89
N GLY A 226 3.64 -12.05 5.71
CA GLY A 226 4.87 -11.62 5.05
C GLY A 226 5.88 -11.09 6.08
N GLU A 227 6.59 -10.03 5.72
CA GLU A 227 7.57 -9.38 6.59
C GLU A 227 7.28 -7.89 6.74
N VAL A 228 7.40 -7.39 7.96
CA VAL A 228 7.21 -5.97 8.29
C VAL A 228 8.47 -5.46 8.96
N HIS A 229 9.11 -4.47 8.36
CA HIS A 229 10.32 -3.82 8.83
C HIS A 229 10.03 -2.35 9.11
N THR A 230 10.46 -1.87 10.26
CA THR A 230 10.40 -0.46 10.61
C THR A 230 11.36 0.41 9.80
N ALA A 231 12.49 -0.13 9.35
CA ALA A 231 13.43 0.61 8.50
C ALA A 231 13.01 0.54 7.02
N PRO A 232 13.09 1.64 6.25
CA PRO A 232 12.83 1.59 4.81
C PRO A 232 13.93 0.81 4.09
N ASP A 233 15.19 0.98 4.52
CA ASP A 233 16.41 0.33 4.02
C ASP A 233 17.39 0.07 5.18
N ASP A 234 18.47 -0.70 4.94
CA ASP A 234 19.46 -1.08 5.95
C ASP A 234 20.11 0.14 6.64
N GLY A 235 19.59 0.49 7.82
CA GLY A 235 20.21 1.45 8.75
C GLY A 235 19.43 2.75 8.99
N ASP A 236 18.43 3.06 8.17
CA ASP A 236 17.59 4.24 8.39
C ASP A 236 16.44 3.92 9.38
N PRO A 237 16.26 4.71 10.44
CA PRO A 237 15.20 4.43 11.39
C PRO A 237 13.84 4.79 10.81
N GLY A 238 12.82 3.98 11.11
CA GLY A 238 11.44 4.32 10.77
C GLY A 238 10.43 3.93 11.85
N VAL A 239 9.21 4.41 11.68
CA VAL A 239 8.16 4.29 12.69
C VAL A 239 6.90 3.66 12.10
N ILE A 240 6.52 2.51 12.64
CA ILE A 240 5.25 1.86 12.29
C ILE A 240 4.29 1.95 13.48
N ASN A 241 3.13 2.56 13.25
CA ASN A 241 2.03 2.65 14.21
C ASN A 241 0.88 1.76 13.75
N LEU A 242 0.58 0.72 14.54
CA LEU A 242 -0.58 -0.14 14.34
C LEU A 242 -1.77 0.44 15.11
N VAL A 243 -2.75 1.00 14.41
CA VAL A 243 -3.88 1.74 15.00
C VAL A 243 -5.24 1.12 14.66
N CYS A 244 -6.25 1.51 15.45
CA CYS A 244 -7.70 1.21 15.41
C CYS A 244 -8.15 -0.26 15.28
N HIS A 245 -7.72 -0.95 14.23
CA HIS A 245 -8.18 -2.27 13.83
C HIS A 245 -7.20 -3.38 14.26
N PRO A 246 -7.68 -4.60 14.54
CA PRO A 246 -6.82 -5.70 14.99
C PRO A 246 -5.79 -6.13 13.93
N LYS A 247 -4.73 -6.76 14.40
CA LYS A 247 -3.58 -7.22 13.61
C LYS A 247 -3.34 -8.69 13.92
N ALA A 248 -3.06 -9.53 12.93
CA ALA A 248 -2.87 -10.97 13.11
C ALA A 248 -1.94 -11.59 12.07
N GLY A 249 -1.69 -12.89 12.17
CA GLY A 249 -1.01 -13.69 11.14
C GLY A 249 0.30 -14.34 11.60
N SER A 250 0.92 -15.11 10.72
CA SER A 250 2.14 -15.89 10.99
C SER A 250 3.43 -15.21 10.51
N GLY A 251 3.33 -14.00 9.98
CA GLY A 251 4.45 -13.24 9.41
C GLY A 251 5.45 -12.73 10.44
N HIS A 252 6.54 -12.16 9.94
CA HIS A 252 7.62 -11.64 10.75
C HIS A 252 7.51 -10.13 10.94
N TRP A 253 7.90 -9.68 12.12
CA TRP A 253 7.98 -8.28 12.51
C TRP A 253 9.42 -7.97 12.92
N TYR A 254 10.02 -6.99 12.29
CA TYR A 254 11.38 -6.55 12.55
C TYR A 254 11.35 -5.09 12.99
N VAL A 255 11.86 -4.85 14.19
CA VAL A 255 12.15 -3.52 14.70
C VAL A 255 13.65 -3.31 14.49
N ASP A 256 14.01 -2.85 13.30
CA ASP A 256 15.37 -2.93 12.71
C ASP A 256 16.43 -2.08 13.42
N GLY A 257 16.03 -1.31 14.43
CA GLY A 257 16.96 -0.52 15.25
C GLY A 257 17.23 0.86 14.68
N GLY A 258 18.42 1.39 14.89
CA GLY A 258 18.76 2.73 14.43
C GLY A 258 19.99 3.26 15.15
N VAL A 259 20.03 4.57 15.41
CA VAL A 259 21.10 5.19 16.19
C VAL A 259 20.57 5.48 17.58
N GLY A 260 21.12 4.83 18.61
CA GLY A 260 20.72 4.99 20.01
C GLY A 260 21.15 6.32 20.64
N THR A 261 20.82 7.43 19.98
CA THR A 261 21.14 8.79 20.44
C THR A 261 20.12 9.32 21.43
N GLY A 262 18.95 8.69 21.56
CA GLY A 262 17.81 9.18 22.34
C GLY A 262 17.12 10.39 21.70
N GLN A 263 17.39 10.67 20.43
CA GLN A 263 16.91 11.87 19.72
C GLN A 263 15.87 11.56 18.64
N GLY A 264 15.22 10.38 18.68
CA GLY A 264 14.23 9.98 17.68
C GLY A 264 14.86 9.40 16.42
N GLN A 265 16.05 8.80 16.56
CA GLN A 265 16.75 8.07 15.50
C GLN A 265 16.66 6.55 15.73
N GLU A 266 15.69 6.14 16.52
CA GLU A 266 15.39 4.76 16.87
C GLU A 266 14.18 4.27 16.09
N SER A 267 14.30 3.13 15.41
CA SER A 267 13.12 2.50 14.83
C SER A 267 12.12 2.12 15.90
N THR A 268 10.85 2.38 15.61
CA THR A 268 9.76 2.15 16.57
C THR A 268 8.63 1.37 15.92
N LEU A 269 8.21 0.29 16.58
CA LEU A 269 6.95 -0.38 16.31
C LEU A 269 6.00 -0.14 17.48
N LEU A 270 4.98 0.68 17.26
CA LEU A 270 3.93 0.98 18.23
C LEU A 270 2.67 0.16 17.95
N VAL A 271 2.23 -0.61 18.93
CA VAL A 271 1.02 -1.43 18.88
C VAL A 271 -0.06 -0.78 19.75
N ALA A 272 -0.85 0.09 19.12
CA ALA A 272 -1.97 0.80 19.75
C ALA A 272 -3.33 0.11 19.51
N THR A 273 -3.31 -1.15 19.08
CA THR A 273 -4.47 -1.99 18.75
C THR A 273 -4.22 -3.44 19.16
N GLY A 274 -5.24 -4.30 19.13
CA GLY A 274 -5.07 -5.72 19.42
C GLY A 274 -4.16 -6.41 18.38
N LEU A 275 -3.15 -7.16 18.84
CA LEU A 275 -2.24 -7.92 17.98
C LEU A 275 -2.23 -9.39 18.41
N ASN A 276 -2.54 -10.32 17.51
CA ASN A 276 -2.48 -11.76 17.81
C ASN A 276 -1.87 -12.53 16.64
N GLY A 277 -0.62 -12.93 16.78
CA GLY A 277 0.11 -13.65 15.74
C GLY A 277 0.68 -14.97 16.22
N THR A 278 1.09 -15.79 15.25
CA THR A 278 1.88 -17.00 15.48
C THR A 278 3.30 -16.87 14.94
N GLY A 279 3.60 -15.71 14.34
CA GLY A 279 4.89 -15.41 13.74
C GLY A 279 5.92 -14.87 14.72
N ARG A 280 7.01 -14.34 14.16
CA ARG A 280 8.18 -13.88 14.92
C ARG A 280 8.16 -12.36 15.08
N ILE A 281 8.67 -11.88 16.21
CA ILE A 281 9.12 -10.51 16.37
C ILE A 281 10.60 -10.46 16.75
N ALA A 282 11.37 -9.64 16.04
CA ALA A 282 12.77 -9.39 16.30
C ALA A 282 12.98 -7.90 16.59
N ILE A 283 13.62 -7.60 17.72
CA ILE A 283 13.94 -6.24 18.13
C ILE A 283 15.46 -6.09 18.09
N ASP A 284 15.96 -5.32 17.13
CA ASP A 284 17.38 -5.04 16.99
C ASP A 284 17.85 -3.97 17.99
N ARG A 285 19.15 -3.76 18.03
CA ARG A 285 19.80 -2.76 18.86
C ARG A 285 19.20 -1.37 18.58
N PHE A 286 18.78 -0.68 19.65
CA PHE A 286 18.11 0.62 19.60
C PHE A 286 16.72 0.60 18.95
N GLY A 287 16.13 -0.58 18.71
CA GLY A 287 14.74 -0.71 18.31
C GLY A 287 13.79 -0.62 19.49
N TRP A 288 12.62 -0.02 19.30
CA TRP A 288 11.60 0.18 20.31
C TRP A 288 10.30 -0.52 19.92
N PHE A 289 10.00 -1.64 20.58
CA PHE A 289 8.70 -2.27 20.48
C PHE A 289 7.82 -1.82 21.64
N ILE A 290 6.76 -1.07 21.34
CA ILE A 290 5.87 -0.45 22.33
C ILE A 290 4.48 -1.04 22.18
N VAL A 291 3.94 -1.60 23.26
CA VAL A 291 2.64 -2.27 23.30
C VAL A 291 1.71 -1.50 24.23
N GLU A 292 0.63 -0.94 23.68
CA GLU A 292 -0.37 -0.17 24.43
C GLU A 292 -1.74 -0.85 24.54
N ARG A 293 -1.92 -1.95 23.81
CA ARG A 293 -3.13 -2.78 23.79
C ARG A 293 -2.74 -4.26 23.84
N PRO A 294 -3.66 -5.17 24.21
CA PRO A 294 -3.33 -6.59 24.32
C PRO A 294 -2.64 -7.13 23.08
N ALA A 295 -1.49 -7.80 23.29
CA ALA A 295 -0.73 -8.41 22.21
C ALA A 295 -0.27 -9.82 22.59
N ALA A 296 -0.31 -10.74 21.62
CA ALA A 296 0.07 -12.13 21.80
C ALA A 296 0.84 -12.67 20.59
N PHE A 297 1.91 -13.41 20.84
CA PHE A 297 2.67 -14.19 19.85
C PHE A 297 2.73 -15.65 20.30
N VAL A 298 1.76 -16.46 19.89
CA VAL A 298 1.57 -17.81 20.46
C VAL A 298 1.97 -18.92 19.50
N HIS A 299 2.20 -20.12 20.02
CA HIS A 299 2.44 -21.29 19.18
C HIS A 299 1.15 -21.77 18.55
N ASP A 300 1.17 -21.97 17.23
CA ASP A 300 0.15 -22.76 16.56
C ASP A 300 0.57 -24.23 16.58
N GLY A 301 -0.13 -25.03 17.39
CA GLY A 301 0.10 -26.48 17.51
C GLY A 301 -0.15 -27.26 16.20
N VAL A 302 -0.59 -26.59 15.13
CA VAL A 302 -0.89 -27.19 13.82
C VAL A 302 0.20 -26.91 12.78
N SER A 303 0.75 -25.69 12.70
CA SER A 303 1.72 -25.31 11.65
C SER A 303 3.19 -25.51 12.03
N GLY A 304 3.48 -25.77 13.32
CA GLY A 304 4.86 -25.81 13.81
C GLY A 304 5.49 -24.43 13.97
N ASP A 305 4.80 -23.36 13.54
CA ASP A 305 5.22 -21.99 13.81
C ASP A 305 5.02 -21.68 15.30
N THR A 306 6.10 -21.25 15.93
CA THR A 306 6.09 -20.82 17.32
C THR A 306 6.21 -19.31 17.35
N GLY A 307 5.22 -18.64 17.94
CA GLY A 307 5.34 -17.23 18.28
C GLY A 307 6.61 -16.97 19.09
N ASN A 308 7.58 -16.30 18.46
CA ASN A 308 8.92 -16.13 19.03
C ASN A 308 9.29 -14.65 19.08
N MET A 309 9.78 -14.20 20.22
CA MET A 309 10.41 -12.89 20.37
C MET A 309 11.91 -13.04 20.55
N SER A 310 12.69 -12.35 19.71
CA SER A 310 14.13 -12.17 19.93
C SER A 310 14.45 -10.70 20.21
N ILE A 311 15.14 -10.41 21.32
CA ILE A 311 15.61 -9.06 21.67
C ILE A 311 17.14 -9.06 21.67
N ARG A 312 17.75 -8.23 20.82
CA ARG A 312 19.21 -8.01 20.79
C ARG A 312 19.64 -6.99 21.85
N GLU A 313 20.92 -7.00 22.21
CA GLU A 313 21.49 -6.04 23.17
C GLU A 313 21.19 -4.59 22.75
N GLY A 314 20.61 -3.82 23.66
CA GLY A 314 20.19 -2.43 23.42
C GLY A 314 18.82 -2.27 22.74
N GLY A 315 18.15 -3.36 22.36
CA GLY A 315 16.74 -3.35 21.97
C GLY A 315 15.81 -3.15 23.17
N THR A 316 14.65 -2.53 22.96
CA THR A 316 13.72 -2.15 24.03
C THR A 316 12.32 -2.71 23.76
N LEU A 317 11.79 -3.46 24.72
CA LEU A 317 10.36 -3.79 24.83
C LEU A 317 9.72 -2.90 25.91
N ARG A 318 8.60 -2.26 25.57
CA ARG A 318 7.75 -1.52 26.52
C ARG A 318 6.33 -2.04 26.45
N VAL A 319 5.80 -2.46 27.58
CA VAL A 319 4.40 -2.88 27.71
C VAL A 319 3.71 -1.90 28.66
N LYS A 320 2.60 -1.30 28.22
CA LYS A 320 1.80 -0.39 29.05
C LYS A 320 1.31 -1.13 30.30
N ALA A 321 1.12 -0.40 31.40
CA ALA A 321 0.54 -1.00 32.60
C ALA A 321 -0.86 -1.59 32.30
N ASP A 322 -1.21 -2.67 33.01
CA ASP A 322 -2.54 -3.29 33.01
C ASP A 322 -3.02 -3.87 31.66
N ILE A 323 -2.10 -4.17 30.72
CA ILE A 323 -2.43 -4.92 29.50
C ILE A 323 -1.83 -6.33 29.51
N ALA A 324 -2.53 -7.26 28.87
CA ALA A 324 -2.00 -8.61 28.66
C ALA A 324 -0.95 -8.60 27.54
N PHE A 325 0.19 -9.22 27.81
CA PHE A 325 1.24 -9.47 26.83
C PHE A 325 1.72 -10.91 26.96
N ASP A 326 1.66 -11.69 25.88
CA ASP A 326 2.04 -13.09 25.88
C ASP A 326 2.93 -13.41 24.67
N VAL A 327 3.96 -14.22 24.88
CA VAL A 327 4.77 -14.78 23.79
C VAL A 327 5.20 -16.18 24.19
N HIS A 328 5.05 -17.12 23.26
CA HIS A 328 5.33 -18.53 23.51
C HIS A 328 6.81 -18.80 23.80
N LEU A 329 7.72 -18.22 23.01
CA LEU A 329 9.16 -18.36 23.19
C LEU A 329 9.85 -17.00 23.20
N TRP A 330 10.77 -16.80 24.14
CA TRP A 330 11.59 -15.59 24.23
C TRP A 330 13.06 -15.97 24.16
N THR A 331 13.82 -15.32 23.29
CA THR A 331 15.28 -15.40 23.24
C THR A 331 15.89 -14.01 23.46
N THR A 332 16.85 -13.92 24.37
CA THR A 332 17.69 -12.73 24.53
C THR A 332 19.08 -13.10 24.05
N ASP A 333 19.46 -12.61 22.87
CA ASP A 333 20.80 -12.88 22.32
C ASP A 333 21.80 -11.96 23.05
N CYS A 334 22.38 -12.45 24.14
CA CYS A 334 23.59 -11.87 24.73
C CYS A 334 24.78 -12.31 23.87
N LEU A 335 25.07 -11.58 22.79
CA LEU A 335 26.35 -11.75 22.10
C LEU A 335 27.43 -11.14 23.00
N PHE A 336 28.16 -11.99 23.72
CA PHE A 336 29.40 -11.57 24.38
C PHE A 336 30.30 -10.85 23.37
N PRO A 337 30.88 -9.69 23.70
CA PRO A 337 31.83 -9.04 22.82
C PRO A 337 33.05 -9.94 22.67
N VAL A 338 33.43 -10.23 21.42
CA VAL A 338 34.78 -10.71 21.07
C VAL A 338 35.63 -9.50 20.75
#